data_AF-A0A2E2UY88-F1
#
_entry.id   AF-A0A2E2UY88-F1
#
_cell.length_a   1.000
_cell.length_b   1.000
_cell.length_c   1.000
_cell.angle_alpha   90.00
_cell.angle_beta   90.00
_cell.angle_gamma   90.00
#
_symmetry.space_group_name_H-M   'P 1'
#
loop_
_entity.id
_entity.type
_entity.pdbx_description
1 polymer ?
#
loop_
_entity_poly.entity_id
_entity_poly.type
_entity_poly.pdbx_seq_one_letter_code
_entity_poly.pdbx_strand_id
1 'polypeptide(L)' 'MKKVKCDLCEYVAEGETFADWMIALKPHYMEAHKDIMSDPSKTKEDMQKWMSENEVRFNEAPTS' A
#
# COMPACT_ATOMS: atom_id res chain seq x y z
N MET A 1 -11.90 8.06 8.82
CA MET A 1 -11.34 7.05 7.90
C MET A 1 -10.55 7.77 6.82
N LYS A 2 -9.41 7.24 6.38
CA LYS A 2 -8.64 7.84 5.28
C LYS A 2 -8.81 7.03 4.00
N LYS A 3 -8.85 7.73 2.87
CA LYS A 3 -8.84 7.14 1.52
C LYS A 3 -7.51 7.43 0.88
N VAL A 4 -6.74 6.39 0.53
CA VAL A 4 -5.41 6.56 -0.06
C VAL A 4 -5.31 5.70 -1.32
N LYS A 5 -4.84 6.34 -2.40
CA LYS A 5 -4.63 5.70 -3.70
C LYS A 5 -3.37 4.83 -3.66
N CYS A 6 -3.42 3.68 -4.33
CA CYS A 6 -2.28 2.81 -4.61
C CYS A 6 -1.07 3.60 -5.17
N ASP A 7 0.20 3.22 -4.92
CA ASP A 7 1.33 3.90 -5.60
C ASP A 7 1.41 3.59 -7.09
N LEU A 8 0.87 2.45 -7.51
CA LEU A 8 1.07 1.94 -8.88
C LEU A 8 -0.10 2.22 -9.81
N CYS A 9 -1.30 2.49 -9.28
CA CYS A 9 -2.49 2.68 -10.10
C CYS A 9 -3.58 3.53 -9.41
N GLU A 10 -4.76 3.58 -10.02
CA GLU A 10 -5.90 4.41 -9.59
C GLU A 10 -6.79 3.79 -8.52
N TYR A 11 -6.50 2.57 -8.09
CA TYR A 11 -7.23 1.93 -7.02
C TYR A 11 -7.10 2.72 -5.71
N VAL A 12 -8.21 2.88 -5.00
CA VAL A 12 -8.27 3.57 -3.71
C VAL A 12 -8.65 2.56 -2.64
N ALA A 13 -7.80 2.43 -1.63
CA ALA A 13 -8.09 1.67 -0.42
C ALA A 13 -8.47 2.63 0.71
N GLU A 14 -9.33 2.14 1.61
CA GLU A 14 -9.81 2.90 2.75
C GLU A 14 -9.42 2.19 4.05
N GLY A 15 -9.07 2.94 5.09
CA GLY A 15 -8.81 2.38 6.41
C GLY A 15 -8.86 3.42 7.52
N GLU A 16 -9.16 2.97 8.74
CA GLU A 16 -9.17 3.83 9.92
C GLU A 16 -7.76 4.06 10.45
N THR A 17 -6.95 2.99 10.48
CA THR A 17 -5.52 3.03 10.78
C THR A 17 -4.69 2.62 9.56
N PHE A 18 -3.37 2.85 9.62
CA PHE A 18 -2.46 2.35 8.58
C PHE A 18 -2.55 0.83 8.43
N ALA A 19 -2.70 0.10 9.54
CA ALA A 19 -2.85 -1.35 9.52
C ALA A 19 -4.14 -1.80 8.81
N ASP A 20 -5.28 -1.17 9.11
CA ASP A 20 -6.55 -1.46 8.42
C ASP A 20 -6.45 -1.16 6.92
N TRP A 21 -5.87 -0.02 6.57
CA TRP A 21 -5.66 0.38 5.18
C TRP A 21 -4.72 -0.58 4.44
N MET A 22 -3.65 -1.03 5.10
CA MET A 22 -2.74 -2.04 4.56
C MET A 22 -3.43 -3.38 4.32
N ILE A 23 -4.30 -3.81 5.25
CA ILE A 23 -5.12 -5.02 5.08
C ILE A 23 -6.06 -4.87 3.88
N ALA A 24 -6.66 -3.69 3.68
CA ALA A 24 -7.51 -3.40 2.53
C ALA A 24 -6.75 -3.30 1.19
N LEU A 25 -5.53 -2.75 1.20
CA LEU A 25 -4.68 -2.57 0.02
C LEU A 25 -4.01 -3.87 -0.43
N LYS A 26 -3.63 -4.73 0.51
CA LYS A 26 -2.91 -5.99 0.23
C LYS A 26 -3.58 -6.91 -0.81
N PRO A 27 -4.89 -7.22 -0.76
CA PRO A 27 -5.53 -8.05 -1.78
C PRO A 27 -5.43 -7.43 -3.17
N HIS A 28 -5.55 -6.11 -3.28
CA HIS A 28 -5.37 -5.40 -4.56
C HIS A 28 -3.96 -5.61 -5.12
N TYR A 29 -2.90 -5.51 -4.31
CA TYR A 29 -1.53 -5.80 -4.77
C TYR A 29 -1.35 -7.26 -5.19
N MET A 30 -1.98 -8.21 -4.49
CA MET A 30 -1.89 -9.63 -4.84
C MET A 30 -2.56 -9.98 -6.17
N GLU A 31 -3.60 -9.25 -6.57
CA GLU A 31 -4.33 -9.51 -7.81
C GLU A 31 -3.83 -8.63 -8.97
N ALA A 32 -3.82 -7.31 -8.81
CA ALA A 32 -3.51 -6.34 -9.86
C ALA A 32 -2.00 -6.12 -10.04
N HIS A 33 -1.21 -6.31 -8.98
CA HIS A 33 0.24 -6.08 -8.97
C HIS A 33 1.01 -7.35 -8.58
N LYS A 34 0.48 -8.53 -8.94
CA LYS A 34 1.07 -9.85 -8.63
C LYS A 34 2.53 -9.99 -9.09
N ASP A 35 2.87 -9.32 -10.19
CA ASP A 35 4.23 -9.23 -10.75
C ASP A 35 5.19 -8.61 -9.74
N ILE A 36 4.83 -7.46 -9.18
CA ILE A 36 5.61 -6.77 -8.15
C ILE A 36 5.75 -7.63 -6.88
N MET A 37 4.68 -8.32 -6.49
CA MET A 37 4.70 -9.22 -5.33
C MET A 37 5.53 -10.49 -5.53
N SER A 38 5.75 -10.90 -6.79
CA SER A 38 6.50 -12.10 -7.15
C SER A 38 7.88 -11.80 -7.72
N ASP A 39 8.26 -10.53 -7.83
CA ASP A 39 9.53 -10.12 -8.42
C ASP A 39 10.71 -10.60 -7.57
N PRO A 40 11.57 -11.48 -8.10
CA PRO A 40 12.67 -12.06 -7.34
C PRO A 40 13.81 -11.06 -7.08
N SER A 41 13.79 -9.89 -7.74
CA SER A 41 14.76 -8.82 -7.51
C SER A 41 14.42 -7.99 -6.28
N LYS A 42 13.17 -8.06 -5.78
CA LYS A 42 12.78 -7.36 -4.55
C LYS A 42 13.41 -8.00 -3.33
N THR A 43 14.16 -7.19 -2.60
CA THR A 43 14.78 -7.59 -1.35
C THR A 43 13.88 -7.27 -0.17
N LYS A 44 14.26 -7.76 1.02
CA LYS A 44 13.61 -7.35 2.27
C LYS A 44 13.73 -5.85 2.52
N GLU A 45 14.82 -5.22 2.08
CA GLU A 45 15.01 -3.77 2.22
C GLU A 45 14.02 -2.99 1.36
N ASP A 46 13.76 -3.44 0.12
CA ASP A 46 12.70 -2.87 -0.73
C ASP A 46 11.32 -2.96 -0.08
N MET A 47 11.02 -4.11 0.55
CA MET A 47 9.76 -4.29 1.26
C MET A 47 9.64 -3.35 2.46
N GLN A 48 10.71 -3.18 3.24
CA GLN A 48 10.72 -2.25 4.38
C GLN A 48 10.56 -0.80 3.92
N LYS A 49 11.27 -0.41 2.85
CA LYS A 49 11.15 0.92 2.25
C LYS A 49 9.72 1.18 1.78
N TRP A 50 9.13 0.22 1.05
CA TRP A 50 7.75 0.32 0.59
C TRP A 50 6.75 0.46 1.74
N MET A 51 6.94 -0.27 2.85
CA MET A 51 6.11 -0.11 4.06
C MET A 51 6.23 1.30 4.64
N SER A 52 7.46 1.82 4.82
CA SER A 52 7.69 3.16 5.37
C SER A 52 7.14 4.26 4.47
N GLU A 53 7.33 4.16 3.16
CA GLU A 53 6.80 5.12 2.19
C GLU A 53 5.26 5.12 2.22
N ASN A 54 4.63 3.96 2.30
CA ASN A 54 3.17 3.87 2.39
C ASN A 54 2.62 4.35 3.74
N GLU A 55 3.35 4.16 4.84
CA GLU A 55 2.97 4.71 6.15
C GLU A 55 2.96 6.24 6.11
N VAL A 56 3.98 6.86 5.52
CA VAL A 56 4.03 8.31 5.31
C VAL A 56 2.85 8.77 4.44
N ARG A 57 2.59 8.11 3.31
CA ARG A 57 1.47 8.44 2.42
C ARG A 57 0.12 8.36 3.14
N PHE A 58 -0.08 7.35 3.98
CA PHE A 58 -1.29 7.24 4.78
C PHE A 58 -1.40 8.35 5.82
N ASN A 59 -0.30 8.69 6.49
CA ASN A 59 -0.27 9.74 7.50
C ASN A 59 -0.51 11.14 6.90
N GLU A 60 0.00 11.41 5.71
CA GLU A 60 -0.19 12.68 4.99
C GLU A 60 -1.56 12.79 4.30
N ALA A 61 -2.20 11.67 3.95
CA ALA A 61 -3.52 11.70 3.33
C ALA A 61 -4.56 12.39 4.23
N PRO A 62 -5.46 13.22 3.67
CA PRO A 62 -6.50 13.87 4.45
C PRO A 62 -7.45 12.82 5.04
N THR A 63 -7.92 13.08 6.25
CA THR A 63 -9.08 12.36 6.80
C THR A 63 -10.31 12.74 6.00
N SER A 64 -10.99 11.74 5.44
CA SER A 64 -12.30 11.93 4.78
C SER A 64 -13.41 12.07 5.79
#